data_AF-A0A1H2WVT0-F1
#
_entry.id   AF-A0A1H2WVT0-F1
#
_cell.length_a   1.000
_cell.length_b   1.000
_cell.length_c   1.000
_cell.angle_alpha   90.00
_cell.angle_beta   90.00
_cell.angle_gamma   90.00
#
_symmetry.space_group_name_H-M   'P 1'
#
loop_
_entity.id
_entity.type
_entity.pdbx_description
1 polymer ?
#
loop_
_entity_poly.entity_id
_entity_poly.type
_entity_poly.pdbx_seq_one_letter_code
_entity_poly.pdbx_strand_id
1 'polypeptide(L)'
;MFRKIVSITLLVSLMALASSGMLMIFLNSLEFQLQMHPVHKIFGILLSISGCFHIYFNFKPIKKYLSVRKVLVFGVGMVLIMSFLYVVGINKPLDKEKIQEIELLMTQLETRD
;
A
#
# COMPACT_ATOMS: atom_id res chain seq x y z
N MET A 1 -18.47 18.78 6.35
CA MET A 1 -17.01 19.01 6.42
C MET A 1 -16.22 17.71 6.49
N PHE A 2 -16.59 16.76 7.34
CA PHE A 2 -15.89 15.45 7.46
C PHE A 2 -15.66 14.72 6.13
N ARG A 3 -16.69 14.60 5.27
CA ARG A 3 -16.55 14.00 3.91
C ARG A 3 -15.47 14.68 3.06
N LYS A 4 -15.32 16.00 3.17
CA LYS A 4 -14.30 16.75 2.42
C LYS A 4 -12.90 16.45 2.97
N ILE A 5 -12.76 16.39 4.30
CA ILE A 5 -11.51 16.01 4.97
C ILE A 5 -11.09 14.61 4.52
N VAL A 6 -11.99 13.61 4.59
CA VAL A 6 -11.72 12.24 4.14
C VAL A 6 -11.24 12.21 2.69
N SER A 7 -11.89 12.95 1.79
CA SER A 7 -11.48 12.99 0.37
C SER A 7 -10.10 13.63 0.17
N ILE A 8 -9.76 14.69 0.91
CA ILE A 8 -8.43 15.31 0.83
C ILE A 8 -7.37 14.39 1.43
N THR A 9 -7.64 13.75 2.58
CA THR A 9 -6.73 12.77 3.18
C THR A 9 -6.48 11.60 2.25
N LEU A 10 -7.53 11.08 1.59
CA LEU A 10 -7.40 10.02 0.59
C LEU A 10 -6.51 10.46 -0.59
N LEU A 11 -6.70 11.67 -1.11
CA LEU A 11 -5.90 12.22 -2.21
C LEU A 11 -4.42 12.34 -1.82
N VAL A 12 -4.12 12.97 -0.69
CA VAL A 12 -2.75 13.17 -0.22
C VAL A 12 -2.07 11.85 0.07
N SER A 13 -2.77 10.92 0.74
CA SER A 13 -2.23 9.59 1.05
C SER A 13 -1.96 8.79 -0.22
N LEU A 14 -2.81 8.92 -1.25
CA LEU A 14 -2.60 8.25 -2.54
C LEU A 14 -1.34 8.77 -3.22
N MET A 15 -1.17 10.10 -3.27
CA MET A 15 0.02 10.70 -3.87
C MET A 15 1.29 10.29 -3.13
N ALA A 16 1.27 10.32 -1.79
CA ALA A 16 2.41 9.92 -0.97
C ALA A 16 2.75 8.43 -1.12
N LEU A 17 1.75 7.54 -1.16
CA LEU A 17 1.97 6.12 -1.33
C LEU A 17 2.53 5.78 -2.72
N ALA A 18 1.95 6.40 -3.77
CA ALA A 18 2.38 6.20 -5.14
C ALA A 18 3.81 6.72 -5.36
N SER A 19 4.11 7.95 -4.93
CA SER A 19 5.45 8.53 -5.12
C SER A 19 6.52 7.78 -4.32
N SER A 20 6.27 7.47 -3.04
CA SER A 20 7.23 6.71 -2.22
C SER A 20 7.45 5.29 -2.76
N GLY A 21 6.39 4.61 -3.20
CA GLY A 21 6.50 3.28 -3.82
C GLY A 21 7.32 3.31 -5.11
N MET A 22 7.04 4.26 -5.99
CA MET A 22 7.80 4.43 -7.25
C MET A 22 9.27 4.76 -6.98
N LEU A 23 9.56 5.64 -6.02
CA LEU A 23 10.94 5.97 -5.65
C LEU A 23 11.69 4.75 -5.11
N MET A 24 11.05 3.91 -4.28
CA MET A 24 11.66 2.68 -3.78
C MET A 24 11.97 1.69 -4.92
N ILE A 25 11.11 1.61 -5.95
CA ILE A 25 11.35 0.78 -7.14
C ILE A 25 12.49 1.35 -7.99
N PHE A 26 12.53 2.67 -8.22
CA PHE A 26 13.52 3.29 -9.10
C PHE A 26 14.92 3.34 -8.51
N LEU A 27 15.05 3.67 -7.23
CA LEU A 27 16.36 3.77 -6.57
C LEU A 27 16.89 2.40 -6.12
N ASN A 28 15.99 1.47 -5.75
CA ASN A 28 16.27 0.07 -5.45
C ASN A 28 17.48 -0.18 -4.52
N SER A 29 17.82 0.76 -3.63
CA SER A 29 18.88 0.59 -2.62
C SER A 29 18.26 0.21 -1.28
N LEU A 30 18.94 -0.67 -0.53
CA LEU A 30 18.47 -1.14 0.78
C LEU A 30 18.32 0.02 1.78
N GLU A 31 19.30 0.94 1.81
CA GLU A 31 19.26 2.14 2.65
C GLU A 31 18.01 2.99 2.38
N PHE A 32 17.74 3.30 1.11
CA PHE A 32 16.58 4.11 0.74
C PHE A 32 15.27 3.39 1.04
N GLN A 33 15.21 2.07 0.83
CA GLN A 33 14.07 1.26 1.23
C GLN A 33 13.84 1.33 2.75
N LEU A 34 14.87 1.19 3.57
CA LEU A 34 14.74 1.30 5.03
C LEU A 34 14.29 2.69 5.49
N GLN A 35 14.75 3.76 4.84
CA GLN A 35 14.34 5.13 5.15
C GLN A 35 12.89 5.42 4.72
N MET A 36 12.48 4.97 3.53
CA MET A 36 11.16 5.30 2.97
C MET A 36 10.05 4.32 3.33
N HIS A 37 10.38 3.09 3.73
CA HIS A 37 9.39 2.07 4.07
C HIS A 37 8.48 2.49 5.26
N PRO A 38 8.97 3.12 6.34
CA PRO A 38 8.10 3.67 7.39
C PRO A 38 7.11 4.71 6.86
N VAL A 39 7.58 5.64 6.02
CA VAL A 39 6.74 6.68 5.40
C VAL A 39 5.65 6.04 4.54
N HIS A 40 6.03 5.10 3.68
CA HIS A 40 5.11 4.36 2.82
C HIS A 40 4.05 3.60 3.64
N LYS A 41 4.46 2.92 4.73
CA LYS A 41 3.53 2.19 5.61
C LYS A 41 2.52 3.11 6.29
N ILE A 42 2.95 4.25 6.82
CA ILE A 42 2.05 5.21 7.51
C ILE A 42 1.00 5.73 6.53
N PHE A 43 1.41 6.18 5.34
CA PHE A 43 0.46 6.63 4.32
C PHE A 43 -0.39 5.49 3.76
N GLY A 44 0.09 4.25 3.76
CA GLY A 44 -0.69 3.07 3.41
C GLY A 44 -1.85 2.82 4.38
N ILE A 45 -1.60 2.99 5.68
CA ILE A 45 -2.63 2.91 6.73
C ILE A 45 -3.64 4.05 6.55
N LEU A 46 -3.17 5.29 6.39
CA LEU A 46 -4.05 6.45 6.18
C LEU A 46 -4.91 6.31 4.92
N LEU A 47 -4.33 5.81 3.82
CA LEU A 47 -5.03 5.53 2.58
C LEU A 47 -6.13 4.49 2.79
N SER A 48 -5.83 3.40 3.52
CA SER A 48 -6.76 2.31 3.78
C SER A 48 -7.97 2.79 4.60
N ILE A 49 -7.72 3.48 5.72
CA ILE A 49 -8.78 4.02 6.59
C ILE A 49 -9.62 5.06 5.83
N SER A 50 -8.96 5.99 5.12
CA SER A 50 -9.65 7.02 4.35
C SER A 50 -10.45 6.42 3.19
N GLY A 51 -9.94 5.38 2.54
CA GLY A 51 -10.64 4.62 1.50
C GLY A 51 -11.91 3.96 2.03
N CYS A 52 -11.85 3.29 3.18
CA CYS A 52 -13.02 2.72 3.83
C CYS A 52 -14.09 3.78 4.12
N PHE A 53 -13.71 4.91 4.72
CA PHE A 53 -14.64 6.01 4.97
C PHE A 53 -15.17 6.64 3.67
N HIS A 54 -14.32 6.78 2.65
CA HIS A 54 -14.73 7.31 1.36
C HIS A 54 -15.78 6.41 0.71
N ILE A 55 -15.61 5.09 0.75
CA ILE A 55 -16.60 4.13 0.26
C ILE A 55 -17.89 4.23 1.08
N TYR A 56 -17.79 4.24 2.40
CA TYR A 56 -18.94 4.33 3.30
C TYR A 56 -19.79 5.60 3.02
N PHE A 57 -19.15 6.77 2.96
CA PHE A 57 -19.86 8.03 2.71
C PHE A 57 -20.31 8.23 1.26
N ASN A 58 -19.78 7.46 0.32
CA ASN A 58 -20.14 7.51 -1.09
C ASN A 58 -20.72 6.16 -1.58
N PHE A 59 -21.36 5.40 -0.68
CA PHE A 59 -21.84 4.06 -1.00
C PHE A 59 -22.91 4.05 -2.10
N LYS A 60 -23.86 4.99 -2.07
CA LYS A 60 -24.95 5.09 -3.07
C LYS A 60 -24.42 5.19 -4.51
N PRO A 61 -23.53 6.14 -4.87
CA PRO A 61 -22.98 6.20 -6.21
C PRO A 61 -22.09 4.99 -6.55
N ILE A 62 -21.31 4.47 -5.60
CA ILE A 62 -20.47 3.27 -5.84
C ILE A 62 -21.34 2.05 -6.19
N LYS A 63 -22.41 1.82 -5.44
CA LYS A 63 -23.38 0.75 -5.74
C LYS A 63 -24.00 0.92 -7.13
N LYS A 64 -24.27 2.15 -7.57
CA LYS A 64 -24.76 2.45 -8.92
C LYS A 64 -23.71 2.14 -9.99
N TYR A 65 -22.42 2.35 -9.74
CA TYR A 65 -21.39 1.96 -10.70
C TYR A 65 -21.28 0.45 -10.87
N LEU A 66 -21.47 -0.30 -9.77
CA LEU A 66 -21.45 -1.77 -9.79
C LEU A 66 -22.64 -2.39 -10.53
N SER A 67 -23.73 -1.66 -10.81
CA SER A 67 -24.82 -2.18 -11.65
C SER A 67 -24.48 -2.17 -13.15
N VAL A 68 -23.42 -1.47 -13.55
CA VAL A 68 -22.93 -1.47 -14.94
C VAL A 68 -22.05 -2.71 -15.16
N ARG A 69 -22.50 -3.65 -15.99
CA ARG A 69 -21.80 -4.95 -16.22
C ARG A 69 -20.32 -4.79 -16.55
N LYS A 70 -19.95 -3.81 -17.39
CA LYS A 70 -18.54 -3.55 -17.76
C LYS A 70 -17.69 -3.14 -16.54
N VAL A 71 -18.22 -2.28 -15.68
CA VAL A 71 -17.55 -1.82 -14.46
C VAL A 71 -17.43 -2.97 -13.46
N LEU A 72 -18.48 -3.79 -13.32
CA LEU A 72 -18.46 -4.96 -12.46
C LEU A 72 -17.38 -5.97 -12.87
N VAL A 73 -17.32 -6.33 -14.16
CA VAL A 73 -16.31 -7.27 -14.68
C VAL A 73 -14.90 -6.73 -14.47
N PHE A 74 -14.69 -5.44 -14.74
CA PHE A 74 -13.40 -4.78 -14.48
C PHE A 74 -13.03 -4.84 -13.00
N GLY A 75 -13.98 -4.53 -12.10
CA GLY A 75 -13.76 -4.59 -10.65
C GLY A 75 -13.39 -5.99 -10.16
N VAL A 76 -14.09 -7.02 -10.63
CA VAL A 76 -13.77 -8.42 -10.31
C VAL A 76 -12.37 -8.78 -10.83
N GLY A 77 -12.02 -8.38 -12.05
CA GLY A 77 -10.69 -8.58 -12.61
C GLY A 77 -9.58 -7.94 -11.75
N MET A 78 -9.79 -6.70 -11.28
CA MET A 78 -8.84 -6.03 -10.39
C MET A 78 -8.65 -6.76 -9.06
N VAL A 79 -9.73 -7.29 -8.47
CA VAL A 79 -9.64 -8.10 -7.24
C VAL A 79 -8.87 -9.39 -7.49
N LEU A 80 -9.08 -10.07 -8.62
CA LEU A 80 -8.34 -11.28 -8.98
C LEU A 80 -6.84 -11.00 -9.16
N ILE A 81 -6.50 -9.91 -9.85
CA ILE A 81 -5.10 -9.47 -10.00
C ILE A 81 -4.48 -9.21 -8.63
N MET A 82 -5.18 -8.47 -7.77
CA MET A 82 -4.71 -8.20 -6.40
C MET A 82 -4.44 -9.51 -5.65
N SER A 83 -5.41 -10.42 -5.59
CA SER A 83 -5.26 -11.72 -4.93
C SER A 83 -4.09 -12.52 -5.48
N PHE A 84 -3.94 -12.55 -6.82
CA PHE A 84 -2.81 -13.22 -7.47
C PHE A 84 -1.46 -12.62 -7.05
N LEU A 85 -1.33 -11.29 -7.05
CA LEU A 85 -0.09 -10.62 -6.64
C LEU A 85 0.27 -10.89 -5.17
N TYR A 86 -0.73 -10.98 -4.28
CA TYR A 86 -0.50 -11.39 -2.89
C TYR A 86 0.05 -12.82 -2.80
N VAL A 87 -0.55 -13.76 -3.54
CA VAL A 87 -0.08 -15.15 -3.56
C VAL A 87 1.35 -15.25 -4.10
N VAL A 88 1.69 -14.50 -5.16
CA VAL A 88 3.06 -14.45 -5.70
C VAL A 88 4.02 -13.86 -4.66
N GLY A 89 3.63 -12.78 -3.98
CA GLY A 89 4.45 -12.13 -2.97
C GLY A 89 4.78 -13.03 -1.77
N ILE A 90 3.79 -13.74 -1.25
CA ILE A 90 3.96 -14.63 -0.09
C ILE A 90 4.81 -15.86 -0.43
N ASN A 91 4.66 -16.40 -1.64
CA ASN A 91 5.38 -17.60 -2.06
C ASN A 91 6.76 -17.33 -2.66
N LYS A 92 7.18 -16.07 -2.78
CA LYS A 92 8.51 -15.74 -3.30
C LYS A 92 9.56 -16.26 -2.32
N PRO A 93 10.39 -17.23 -2.70
CA PRO A 93 11.41 -17.75 -1.79
C PRO A 93 12.40 -16.63 -1.49
N LEU A 94 12.63 -16.40 -0.21
CA LEU A 94 13.63 -15.47 0.27
C LEU A 94 14.80 -16.27 0.84
N ASP A 95 16.01 -15.79 0.59
CA ASP A 95 17.23 -16.36 1.12
C ASP A 95 17.30 -16.07 2.64
N LYS A 96 16.99 -17.10 3.44
CA LYS A 96 16.84 -16.97 4.89
C LYS A 96 18.15 -16.60 5.58
N GLU A 97 19.28 -17.04 5.04
CA GLU A 97 20.60 -16.75 5.61
C GLU A 97 20.91 -15.25 5.49
N LYS A 98 20.67 -14.67 4.31
CA LYS A 98 20.84 -13.21 4.09
C LYS A 98 19.88 -12.37 4.92
N ILE A 99 18.64 -12.83 5.13
CA ILE A 99 17.68 -12.13 5.99
C ILE A 99 18.18 -12.10 7.43
N GLN A 100 18.65 -13.24 7.94
CA GLN A 100 19.17 -13.33 9.32
C GLN A 100 20.39 -12.43 9.52
N GLU A 101 21.29 -12.37 8.55
CA GLU A 101 22.44 -11.47 8.59
C GLU A 101 22.01 -9.99 8.64
N ILE A 102 21.05 -9.60 7.80
CA ILE A 102 20.52 -8.24 7.77
C ILE A 102 19.78 -7.89 9.08
N GLU A 103 18.97 -8.80 9.60
CA GLU A 103 18.25 -8.61 10.88
C GLU A 103 19.23 -8.44 12.05
N LEU A 104 20.30 -9.22 12.07
CA LEU A 104 21.33 -9.14 13.10
C LEU A 104 22.12 -7.82 13.02
N LEU A 105 22.47 -7.38 11.81
CA LEU A 105 23.12 -6.07 11.59
C LEU A 105 22.22 -4.91 11.99
N MET A 106 20.92 -4.96 11.67
CA MET A 106 19.96 -3.93 12.10
C MET A 106 19.81 -3.88 13.62
N THR A 107 19.72 -5.05 14.28
CA THR A 107 19.63 -5.12 15.74
C THR A 107 20.89 -4.55 16.42
N GLN A 108 22.07 -4.78 15.84
CA GLN A 108 23.33 -4.22 16.35
C GLN A 108 23.44 -2.71 16.16
N LEU A 109 22.85 -2.15 15.09
CA LEU A 109 22.79 -0.71 14.86
C LEU A 109 21.83 -0.03 15.84
N GLU A 110 20.67 -0.63 16.10
CA GLU A 110 19.65 -0.09 17.01
C GLU A 110 20.10 -0.12 18.50
N THR A 111 20.99 -1.06 18.86
CA THR A 111 21.54 -1.20 20.22
C THR A 111 22.84 -0.43 20.46
N ARG A 112 23.38 0.25 19.43
CA ARG A 112 24.60 1.08 19.53
C ARG A 112 24.34 2.55 19.85
N ASP A 113 23.07 2.97 19.88
CA ASP A 113 22.59 4.26 20.39
C ASP A 113 22.04 4.13 21.82
#